data_AF-A0A7S3E5S0-F1
#
_entry.id   AF-A0A7S3E5S0-F1
#
_cell.length_a   1.000
_cell.length_b   1.000
_cell.length_c   1.000
_cell.angle_alpha   90.00
_cell.angle_beta   90.00
_cell.angle_gamma   90.00
#
_symmetry.space_group_name_H-M   'P 1'
#
loop_
_entity.id
_entity.type
_entity.pdbx_description
1 polymer ?
#
loop_
_entity_poly.entity_id
_entity_poly.type
_entity_poly.pdbx_seq_one_letter_code
_entity_poly.pdbx_strand_id
1 'polypeptide(L)'
;MNLVMEATELNIKHKTGGPFGSAVFELNSGKLVAVGVNSVMRHGWSGAHAEAMAIIFASKAIGSYDLGGPVIPEHQLVVNGQPCAMCFGTIIWSGVVEVFRNTSP
;
A
#
# COMPACT_ATOMS: atom_id res chain seq x y z
N MET A 1 -10.20 2.19 -4.83
CA MET A 1 -10.50 0.83 -4.33
C MET A 1 -10.46 -0.24 -5.43
N ASN A 2 -11.17 -0.09 -6.56
CA ASN A 2 -11.23 -1.14 -7.60
C ASN A 2 -9.86 -1.67 -8.05
N LEU A 3 -8.89 -0.80 -8.31
CA LEU A 3 -7.52 -1.20 -8.67
C LEU A 3 -6.87 -2.11 -7.59
N VAL A 4 -7.11 -1.81 -6.32
CA VAL A 4 -6.57 -2.59 -5.19
C VAL A 4 -7.21 -3.98 -5.14
N MET A 5 -8.52 -4.07 -5.40
CA MET A 5 -9.22 -5.36 -5.48
C MET A 5 -8.73 -6.18 -6.66
N GLU A 6 -8.59 -5.58 -7.85
CA GLU A 6 -8.06 -6.25 -9.04
C GLU A 6 -6.63 -6.78 -8.81
N ALA A 7 -5.74 -5.95 -8.25
CA ALA A 7 -4.38 -6.39 -7.89
C ALA A 7 -4.39 -7.55 -6.88
N THR A 8 -5.33 -7.53 -5.92
CA THR A 8 -5.50 -8.61 -4.95
C THR A 8 -5.97 -9.90 -5.62
N GLU A 9 -6.99 -9.82 -6.49
CA GLU A 9 -7.51 -10.96 -7.23
C GLU A 9 -6.44 -11.58 -8.13
N LEU A 10 -5.64 -10.77 -8.81
CA LEU A 10 -4.51 -11.24 -9.59
C LEU A 10 -3.46 -11.92 -8.70
N ASN A 11 -3.15 -11.37 -7.53
CA ASN A 11 -2.19 -11.96 -6.60
C ASN A 11 -2.61 -13.36 -6.14
N ILE A 12 -3.91 -13.55 -5.86
CA ILE A 12 -4.50 -14.85 -5.50
C ILE A 12 -4.48 -15.80 -6.71
N LYS A 13 -5.01 -15.34 -7.86
CA LYS A 13 -5.12 -16.13 -9.09
C LYS A 13 -3.77 -16.68 -9.54
N HIS A 14 -2.72 -15.88 -9.43
CA HIS A 14 -1.36 -16.26 -9.80
C HIS A 14 -0.60 -16.98 -8.69
N LYS A 15 -1.22 -17.19 -7.51
CA LYS A 15 -0.60 -17.83 -6.34
C LYS A 15 0.72 -17.15 -5.93
N THR A 16 0.80 -15.84 -6.09
CA THR A 16 2.00 -15.05 -5.77
C THR A 16 1.99 -14.47 -4.36
N GLY A 17 0.87 -14.57 -3.64
CA GLY A 17 0.79 -14.27 -2.21
C GLY A 17 -0.64 -14.26 -1.66
N GLY A 18 -0.81 -13.63 -0.50
CA GLY A 18 -2.08 -13.59 0.23
C GLY A 18 -3.13 -12.62 -0.36
N PRO A 19 -4.38 -12.68 0.13
CA PRO A 19 -5.53 -11.91 -0.37
C PRO A 19 -5.54 -10.45 0.13
N PHE A 20 -4.38 -9.78 0.11
CA PHE A 20 -4.25 -8.40 0.55
C PHE A 20 -3.57 -7.56 -0.52
N GLY A 21 -4.14 -6.39 -0.77
CA GLY A 21 -3.66 -5.39 -1.70
C GLY A 21 -3.73 -4.00 -1.10
N SER A 22 -2.82 -3.15 -1.55
CA SER A 22 -2.79 -1.74 -1.19
C SER A 22 -2.20 -0.91 -2.32
N ALA A 23 -2.51 0.37 -2.36
CA ALA A 23 -1.92 1.31 -3.31
C ALA A 23 -1.81 2.70 -2.70
N VAL A 24 -0.77 3.43 -3.10
CA VAL A 24 -0.55 4.82 -2.73
C VAL A 24 -0.98 5.70 -3.90
N PHE A 25 -1.79 6.72 -3.60
CA PHE A 25 -2.23 7.71 -4.56
C PHE A 25 -1.91 9.11 -4.04
N GLU A 26 -1.66 10.05 -4.94
CA GLU A 26 -1.73 11.48 -4.61
C GLU A 26 -3.16 11.80 -4.16
N LEU A 27 -3.31 12.45 -3.00
CA LEU A 27 -4.61 12.68 -2.37
C LEU A 27 -5.53 13.54 -3.25
N ASN A 28 -5.01 14.64 -3.78
CA ASN A 28 -5.82 15.63 -4.51
C ASN A 28 -6.07 15.25 -5.98
N SER A 29 -5.07 14.67 -6.66
CA SER A 29 -5.19 14.34 -8.09
C SER A 29 -5.75 12.94 -8.34
N GLY A 30 -5.72 12.07 -7.33
CA GLY A 30 -6.03 10.64 -7.49
C GLY A 30 -5.03 9.88 -8.34
N LYS A 31 -3.88 10.49 -8.67
CA LYS A 31 -2.83 9.85 -9.47
C LYS A 31 -2.21 8.69 -8.69
N LEU A 32 -2.13 7.53 -9.33
CA LEU A 32 -1.45 6.36 -8.77
C LEU A 32 0.05 6.62 -8.66
N VAL A 33 0.61 6.31 -7.49
CA VAL A 33 2.06 6.36 -7.24
C VAL A 33 2.65 4.96 -7.19
N ALA A 34 2.05 4.05 -6.44
CA ALA A 34 2.52 2.66 -6.35
C ALA A 34 1.42 1.69 -5.93
N VAL A 35 1.60 0.42 -6.27
CA VAL A 35 0.75 -0.71 -5.87
C VAL A 35 1.59 -1.73 -5.10
N GLY A 36 1.07 -2.24 -3.99
CA GLY A 36 1.64 -3.32 -3.21
C GLY A 36 0.63 -4.45 -3.00
N VAL A 37 1.10 -5.69 -3.02
CA VAL A 37 0.32 -6.89 -2.67
C VAL A 37 1.08 -7.70 -1.63
N ASN A 38 0.37 -8.46 -0.81
CA ASN A 38 1.02 -9.38 0.11
C ASN A 38 1.91 -10.35 -0.69
N SER A 39 3.20 -10.31 -0.39
CA SER A 39 4.23 -11.07 -1.09
C SER A 39 5.13 -11.85 -0.11
N VAL A 40 4.62 -12.14 1.09
CA VAL A 40 5.35 -12.79 2.19
C VAL A 40 6.00 -14.08 1.73
N MET A 41 5.21 -14.98 1.15
CA MET A 41 5.70 -16.30 0.72
C MET A 41 6.65 -16.20 -0.48
N ARG A 42 6.36 -15.29 -1.42
CA ARG A 42 7.19 -15.09 -2.61
C ARG A 42 8.58 -14.57 -2.29
N HIS A 43 8.69 -13.66 -1.32
CA HIS A 43 9.97 -13.07 -0.93
C HIS A 43 10.64 -13.76 0.26
N GLY A 44 9.96 -14.71 0.93
CA GLY A 44 10.46 -15.35 2.15
C GLY A 44 10.65 -14.36 3.30
N TRP A 45 9.87 -13.26 3.32
CA TRP A 45 10.01 -12.17 4.29
C TRP A 45 8.67 -11.85 4.92
N SER A 46 8.57 -12.05 6.24
CA SER A 46 7.34 -11.80 7.01
C SER A 46 6.84 -10.35 6.93
N GLY A 47 7.74 -9.39 6.66
CA GLY A 47 7.40 -7.97 6.52
C GLY A 47 6.74 -7.58 5.19
N ALA A 48 6.70 -8.47 4.19
CA ALA A 48 6.23 -8.16 2.83
C ALA A 48 4.69 -8.14 2.72
N HIS A 49 4.04 -7.39 3.60
CA HIS A 49 2.60 -7.11 3.60
C HIS A 49 2.23 -6.07 2.55
N ALA A 50 0.97 -6.05 2.10
CA ALA A 50 0.53 -5.21 1.00
C ALA A 50 0.79 -3.71 1.25
N GLU A 51 0.47 -3.23 2.45
CA GLU A 51 0.65 -1.84 2.88
C GLU A 51 2.13 -1.46 2.91
N ALA A 52 2.96 -2.31 3.49
CA ALA A 52 4.40 -2.10 3.57
C ALA A 52 5.03 -2.07 2.17
N MET A 53 4.66 -3.00 1.29
CA MET A 53 5.15 -3.02 -0.09
C MET A 53 4.71 -1.78 -0.86
N ALA A 54 3.46 -1.35 -0.73
CA ALA A 54 2.95 -0.15 -1.40
C ALA A 54 3.71 1.11 -0.96
N ILE A 55 3.93 1.27 0.36
CA ILE A 55 4.70 2.38 0.92
C ILE A 55 6.15 2.34 0.44
N ILE A 56 6.82 1.20 0.52
CA ILE A 56 8.23 1.05 0.07
C ILE A 56 8.38 1.44 -1.41
N PHE A 57 7.45 0.98 -2.26
CA PHE A 57 7.47 1.31 -3.68
C PHE A 57 7.14 2.77 -3.96
N ALA A 58 6.18 3.35 -3.22
CA ALA A 58 5.88 4.77 -3.32
C ALA A 58 7.08 5.63 -2.93
N SER A 59 7.71 5.36 -1.79
CA SER A 59 8.90 6.08 -1.32
C SER A 59 10.04 6.00 -2.34
N LYS A 60 10.25 4.84 -2.97
CA LYS A 60 11.22 4.70 -4.06
C LYS A 60 10.84 5.50 -5.30
N ALA A 61 9.56 5.50 -5.69
CA ALA A 61 9.08 6.20 -6.88
C ALA A 61 9.22 7.72 -6.75
N ILE A 62 8.98 8.28 -5.55
CA ILE A 62 9.09 9.72 -5.30
C ILE A 62 10.47 10.16 -4.83
N GLY A 63 11.37 9.22 -4.51
CA GLY A 63 12.71 9.52 -4.00
C GLY A 63 12.74 10.10 -2.57
N SER A 64 11.72 9.84 -1.76
CA SER A 64 11.60 10.34 -0.38
C SER A 64 11.00 9.25 0.52
N TYR A 65 11.48 9.17 1.77
CA TYR A 65 10.88 8.29 2.78
C TYR A 65 9.58 8.87 3.36
N ASP A 66 9.42 10.19 3.30
CA ASP A 66 8.27 10.93 3.83
C ASP A 66 7.30 11.23 2.68
N LEU A 67 6.16 10.53 2.66
CA LEU A 67 5.07 10.68 1.68
C LEU A 67 4.16 11.89 2.00
N GLY A 68 4.40 12.61 3.09
CA GLY A 68 3.71 13.84 3.48
C GLY A 68 4.61 15.07 3.50
N GLY A 69 5.81 14.97 2.92
CA GLY A 69 6.81 16.03 2.96
C GLY A 69 6.32 17.35 2.32
N PRO A 70 6.80 18.52 2.79
CA PRO A 70 6.23 19.84 2.44
C PRO A 70 6.46 20.28 0.99
N VAL A 71 7.28 19.55 0.23
CA VAL A 71 7.70 19.88 -1.14
C VAL A 71 7.19 18.87 -2.18
N ILE A 72 6.32 17.95 -1.78
CA ILE A 72 5.70 16.94 -2.64
C ILE A 72 4.18 16.94 -2.45
N PRO A 73 3.40 16.37 -3.38
CA PRO A 73 1.97 16.14 -3.15
C PRO A 73 1.73 15.30 -1.89
N GLU A 74 0.63 15.54 -1.20
CA GLU A 74 0.15 14.66 -0.13
C GLU A 74 -0.33 13.33 -0.71
N HIS A 75 -0.13 12.25 0.06
CA HIS A 75 -0.49 10.90 -0.37
C HIS A 75 -1.46 10.22 0.57
N GLN A 76 -2.36 9.43 -0.01
CA GLN A 76 -3.25 8.51 0.69
C GLN A 76 -2.84 7.06 0.46
N LEU A 77 -3.03 6.22 1.47
CA LEU A 77 -2.93 4.78 1.35
C LEU A 77 -4.33 4.18 1.21
N VAL A 78 -4.57 3.44 0.14
CA VAL A 78 -5.80 2.69 -0.08
C VAL A 78 -5.53 1.22 0.23
N VAL A 79 -6.34 0.57 1.07
CA VAL A 79 -6.11 -0.83 1.51
C VAL A 79 -7.43 -1.63 1.56
N ASN A 80 -7.38 -2.91 1.16
CA ASN A 80 -8.56 -3.80 1.14
C ASN A 80 -8.81 -4.58 2.45
N GLY A 81 -8.17 -4.16 3.54
CA GLY A 81 -8.26 -4.82 4.84
C GLY A 81 -7.86 -3.88 5.96
N GLN A 82 -8.05 -4.30 7.20
CA GLN A 82 -7.59 -3.54 8.36
C GLN A 82 -6.08 -3.77 8.58
N PRO A 83 -5.25 -2.71 8.68
CA PRO A 83 -3.83 -2.88 8.89
C PRO A 83 -3.52 -3.65 10.18
N CYS A 84 -2.59 -4.60 10.10
CA CYS A 84 -2.08 -5.27 11.29
C CYS A 84 -1.15 -4.33 12.09
N ALA A 85 -0.74 -4.73 13.29
CA ALA A 85 0.13 -3.91 14.16
C ALA A 85 1.41 -3.41 13.47
N MET A 86 2.06 -4.27 12.66
CA MET A 86 3.24 -3.89 11.88
C MET A 86 2.89 -2.82 10.84
N CYS A 87 1.90 -3.07 9.98
CA CYS A 87 1.51 -2.14 8.92
C CYS A 87 0.98 -0.82 9.49
N PHE A 88 0.30 -0.86 10.64
CA PHE A 88 -0.12 0.35 11.34
C PHE A 88 1.07 1.22 11.76
N GLY A 89 2.13 0.61 12.30
CA GLY A 89 3.39 1.31 12.55
C GLY A 89 4.02 1.86 11.27
N THR A 90 4.08 1.06 10.20
CA THR A 90 4.60 1.50 8.90
C THR A 90 3.85 2.70 8.34
N ILE A 91 2.52 2.72 8.46
CA ILE A 91 1.66 3.83 8.04
C ILE A 91 2.04 5.11 8.78
N ILE A 92 2.09 5.06 10.12
CA ILE A 92 2.44 6.22 10.96
C ILE A 92 3.78 6.84 10.54
N TRP A 93 4.77 6.01 10.25
CA TRP A 93 6.11 6.48 9.89
C TRP A 93 6.29 6.86 8.42
N SER A 94 5.33 6.54 7.55
CA SER A 94 5.46 6.76 6.12
C SER A 94 5.11 8.17 5.66
N GLY A 95 4.43 8.96 6.49
CA GLY A 95 4.00 10.30 6.14
C GLY A 95 2.71 10.39 5.31
N VAL A 96 2.07 9.26 4.95
CA VAL A 96 0.72 9.32 4.34
C VAL A 96 -0.23 10.05 5.27
N VAL A 97 -1.06 10.93 4.70
CA VAL A 97 -1.96 11.80 5.47
C VAL A 97 -3.34 11.21 5.63
N GLU A 98 -3.70 10.23 4.80
CA GLU A 98 -5.00 9.56 4.81
C GLU A 98 -4.85 8.06 4.57
N VAL A 99 -5.70 7.27 5.23
CA VAL A 99 -5.86 5.84 4.96
C VAL A 99 -7.32 5.56 4.60
N PHE A 100 -7.56 5.24 3.34
CA PHE A 100 -8.86 4.77 2.88
C PHE A 100 -8.90 3.24 2.91
N ARG A 101 -9.79 2.69 3.73
CA ARG A 101 -9.97 1.23 3.85
C ARG A 101 -11.36 0.80 3.43
N ASN A 102 -11.44 -0.35 2.76
CA ASN A 102 -12.70 -1.07 2.58
C ASN A 102 -12.63 -2.36 3.38
N THR A 103 -13.59 -2.54 4.30
CA THR A 103 -13.75 -3.75 5.10
C THR A 103 -15.02 -4.52 4.73
N SER A 104 -15.72 -4.11 3.67
CA SER A 104 -16.82 -4.91 3.14
C SER A 104 -16.27 -6.23 2.58
N PRO A 105 -16.93 -7.36 2.89
CA PRO A 105 -16.48 -8.70 2.49
C PRO A 105 -16.41 -8.88 0.97
#